data_AF-A0A951K632-F1
#
_entry.id   AF-A0A951K632-F1
#
_cell.length_a   1.000
_cell.length_b   1.000
_cell.length_c   1.000
_cell.angle_alpha   90.00
_cell.angle_beta   90.00
_cell.angle_gamma   90.00
#
_symmetry.space_group_name_H-M   'P 1'
#
loop_
_entity.id
_entity.type
_entity.pdbx_description
1 polymer ?
#
loop_
_entity_poly.entity_id
_entity_poly.type
_entity_poly.pdbx_seq_one_letter_code
_entity_poly.pdbx_strand_id
1 'polypeptide(L)' 'MRTTITLDADVARAVEEARRERGVGVSEIVNALARRGLARSEAEPRPFHQNVSAMGRPRLPLDDIEETLAILEGDAHG' A
#
# COMPACT_ATOMS: atom_id res chain seq x y z
N MET A 1 5.32 -9.37 -32.48
CA MET A 1 6.74 -9.05 -32.80
C MET A 1 7.62 -10.08 -32.12
N ARG A 2 8.77 -10.45 -32.72
CA ARG A 2 9.76 -11.34 -32.10
C ARG A 2 10.97 -10.51 -31.68
N THR A 3 11.27 -10.54 -30.40
CA THR A 3 12.33 -9.73 -29.78
C THR A 3 13.11 -10.61 -28.83
N THR A 4 14.42 -10.46 -28.83
CA THR A 4 15.29 -11.06 -27.82
C THR A 4 15.42 -10.09 -26.66
N ILE A 5 15.11 -10.56 -25.45
CA ILE A 5 15.25 -9.79 -24.22
C ILE A 5 16.16 -10.57 -23.27
N THR A 6 16.94 -9.84 -22.48
CA THR A 6 17.72 -10.41 -21.38
C THR A 6 16.93 -10.24 -20.09
N LEU A 7 16.82 -11.30 -19.30
CA LEU A 7 16.19 -11.27 -17.98
C LEU A 7 17.25 -11.51 -16.91
N ASP A 8 17.23 -10.70 -15.86
CA ASP A 8 18.04 -10.95 -14.67
C ASP A 8 17.62 -12.26 -13.99
N ALA A 9 18.52 -12.85 -13.21
CA ALA A 9 18.33 -14.20 -12.66
C ALA A 9 17.10 -14.29 -11.73
N ASP A 10 16.82 -13.23 -10.98
CA ASP A 10 15.64 -13.12 -10.12
C ASP A 10 14.34 -13.01 -10.93
N VAL A 11 14.35 -12.25 -12.02
CA VAL A 11 13.20 -12.12 -12.93
C VAL A 11 12.92 -13.42 -13.67
N ALA A 12 13.96 -14.11 -14.16
CA ALA A 12 13.81 -15.41 -14.81
C ALA A 12 13.18 -16.44 -13.86
N ARG A 13 13.61 -16.47 -12.59
CA ARG A 13 13.01 -17.32 -11.55
C ARG A 13 11.53 -17.00 -11.33
N ALA A 14 11.17 -15.72 -11.20
CA ALA A 14 9.79 -15.31 -11.00
C ALA A 14 8.88 -15.69 -12.20
N VAL A 15 9.40 -15.62 -13.44
CA VAL A 15 8.68 -16.06 -14.63
C VAL A 15 8.44 -17.57 -14.62
N GLU A 16 9.42 -18.38 -14.20
CA GLU A 16 9.25 -19.83 -14.08
C GLU A 16 8.28 -20.23 -12.96
N GLU A 17 8.28 -19.51 -11.84
CA GLU A 17 7.28 -19.69 -10.77
C GLU A 17 5.87 -19.40 -11.28
N ALA A 18 5.66 -18.25 -11.92
CA ALA A 18 4.38 -17.89 -12.52
C ALA A 18 3.92 -18.89 -13.60
N ARG A 19 4.88 -19.49 -14.32
CA ARG A 19 4.62 -20.53 -15.31
C ARG A 19 4.07 -21.80 -14.69
N ARG A 20 4.65 -22.24 -13.57
CA ARG A 20 4.18 -23.43 -12.84
C ARG A 20 2.78 -23.21 -12.27
N GLU A 21 2.49 -22.02 -11.77
CA GLU A 21 1.18 -21.70 -11.19
C GLU A 21 0.05 -21.63 -12.23
N ARG A 22 0.34 -21.07 -13.41
CA ARG A 22 -0.69 -20.73 -14.41
C ARG A 22 -0.79 -21.71 -15.57
N GLY A 23 0.24 -22.54 -15.77
CA GLY A 23 0.27 -23.54 -16.86
C GLY A 23 0.40 -22.95 -18.28
N VAL A 24 0.80 -21.69 -18.41
CA VAL A 24 0.92 -20.99 -19.71
C VAL A 24 2.38 -20.85 -20.17
N GLY A 25 2.60 -20.41 -21.41
CA GLY A 25 3.93 -20.24 -21.97
C GLY A 25 4.71 -19.05 -21.38
N VAL A 26 6.05 -19.11 -21.45
CA VAL A 26 6.95 -18.02 -21.01
C VAL A 26 6.62 -16.70 -21.71
N SER A 27 6.41 -16.73 -23.02
CA SER A 27 6.08 -15.52 -23.78
C SER A 27 4.76 -14.88 -23.33
N GLU A 28 3.78 -15.69 -22.94
CA GLU A 28 2.49 -15.20 -22.46
C GLU A 28 2.64 -14.49 -21.11
N ILE A 29 3.41 -15.09 -20.20
CA ILE A 29 3.71 -14.50 -18.89
C ILE A 29 4.46 -13.19 -19.04
N VAL A 30 5.52 -13.18 -19.84
CA VAL A 30 6.33 -11.97 -20.08
C VAL A 30 5.46 -10.86 -20.66
N ASN A 31 4.61 -11.16 -21.65
CA ASN A 31 3.71 -10.15 -22.22
C ASN A 31 2.67 -9.66 -21.20
N ALA A 32 2.09 -10.55 -20.39
CA ALA A 32 1.14 -10.16 -19.36
C ALA A 32 1.77 -9.27 -18.29
N LEU A 33 2.99 -9.60 -17.84
CA LEU A 33 3.76 -8.81 -16.88
C LEU A 33 4.13 -7.45 -17.47
N ALA A 34 4.62 -7.40 -18.71
CA ALA A 34 4.95 -6.16 -19.41
C ALA A 34 3.73 -5.24 -19.53
N ARG A 35 2.57 -5.76 -19.95
CA ARG A 35 1.32 -4.98 -20.02
C ARG A 35 0.91 -4.42 -18.66
N ARG A 36 0.99 -5.22 -17.59
CA ARG A 36 0.67 -4.76 -16.22
C ARG A 36 1.66 -3.68 -15.75
N GLY A 37 2.94 -3.83 -16.06
CA GLY A 37 3.97 -2.85 -15.73
C GLY A 37 3.73 -1.51 -16.43
N LEU A 38 3.46 -1.54 -17.74
CA LEU A 38 3.15 -0.35 -18.54
C LEU A 38 1.89 0.35 -18.03
N ALA A 39 0.79 -0.39 -17.81
CA ALA A 39 -0.44 0.18 -17.28
C ALA A 39 -0.30 0.79 -15.88
N ARG A 40 0.57 0.24 -15.04
CA ARG A 40 0.86 0.82 -13.71
C ARG A 40 1.74 2.06 -13.80
N SER A 41 2.65 2.11 -14.76
CA SER A 41 3.48 3.30 -15.00
C SER A 41 2.66 4.48 -15.51
N GLU A 42 1.55 4.21 -16.22
CA GLU A 42 0.63 5.24 -16.72
C GLU A 42 -0.41 5.67 -15.67
N ALA A 43 -0.58 4.89 -14.60
CA ALA A 43 -1.54 5.23 -13.56
C ALA A 43 -0.97 6.35 -12.67
N GLU A 44 -1.61 7.53 -12.69
CA GLU A 44 -1.34 8.57 -11.70
C GLU A 44 -1.54 7.99 -10.29
N PRO A 45 -0.62 8.27 -9.34
CA PRO A 45 -0.83 7.85 -7.96
C PRO A 45 -2.12 8.48 -7.47
N ARG A 46 -3.09 7.63 -7.08
CA ARG A 46 -4.32 8.14 -6.49
C ARG A 46 -3.95 8.91 -5.22
N PRO A 47 -4.40 10.16 -5.06
CA PRO A 47 -4.16 10.89 -3.82
C PRO A 47 -4.69 10.10 -2.65
N PHE A 48 -3.87 9.98 -1.59
CA PHE A 48 -4.32 9.37 -0.35
C PHE A 48 -5.34 10.30 0.31
N HIS A 49 -6.55 9.80 0.51
CA HIS A 49 -7.59 10.48 1.27
C HIS A 49 -7.70 9.85 2.65
N GLN A 50 -7.39 10.63 3.69
CA GLN A 50 -7.59 10.18 5.06
C GLN A 50 -9.08 10.06 5.34
N ASN A 51 -9.53 8.85 5.67
CA ASN A 51 -10.89 8.61 6.12
C ASN A 51 -11.03 9.14 7.56
N VAL A 52 -11.56 10.35 7.70
CA VAL A 52 -11.91 10.94 8.99
C VAL A 52 -13.37 10.65 9.31
N SER A 53 -13.67 10.42 10.59
CA SER A 53 -15.04 10.30 11.08
C SER A 53 -15.25 11.22 12.28
N ALA A 54 -16.45 11.78 12.41
CA ALA A 54 -16.77 12.64 13.53
C ALA A 54 -16.89 11.79 14.81
N MET A 55 -15.96 11.98 15.75
CA MET A 55 -15.99 11.32 17.07
C MET A 55 -16.84 12.08 18.09
N GLY A 56 -17.50 13.16 17.67
CA GLY A 56 -18.26 14.04 18.55
C GLY A 56 -17.36 15.00 19.34
N ARG A 57 -17.93 15.64 20.36
CA ARG A 57 -17.18 16.54 21.25
C ARG A 57 -16.35 15.71 22.23
N PRO A 58 -15.04 15.96 22.34
CA PRO A 58 -14.21 15.19 23.25
C PRO A 58 -14.58 15.50 24.72
N ARG A 59 -14.47 14.49 25.58
CA ARG A 59 -14.75 14.61 27.03
C ARG A 59 -13.58 15.23 27.82
N LEU A 60 -12.40 15.27 27.20
CA LEU A 60 -11.14 15.79 27.71
C LEU A 60 -10.44 16.57 26.57
N PRO A 61 -9.65 17.59 26.86
CA PRO A 61 -8.90 18.34 25.85
C PRO A 61 -7.80 17.47 25.21
N LEU A 62 -8.04 16.92 24.03
CA LEU A 62 -7.09 15.99 23.38
C LEU A 62 -5.86 16.67 22.78
N ASP A 63 -5.86 18.00 22.77
CA ASP A 63 -4.82 18.89 22.28
C ASP A 63 -3.97 19.53 23.40
N ASP A 64 -4.37 19.37 24.66
CA ASP A 64 -3.64 19.84 25.84
C ASP A 64 -3.42 18.69 26.83
N ILE A 65 -2.16 18.27 26.94
CA ILE A 65 -1.77 17.18 27.83
C ILE A 65 -1.77 17.60 29.30
N GLU A 66 -1.44 18.85 29.62
CA GLU A 66 -1.36 19.35 30.99
C GLU A 66 -2.77 19.45 31.59
N GLU A 67 -3.70 20.05 30.85
CA GLU A 67 -5.10 20.17 31.26
C GLU A 67 -5.78 18.79 31.36
N THR A 68 -5.50 17.88 30.42
CA THR A 68 -6.00 16.50 30.48
C THR A 68 -5.55 15.79 31.75
N LEU A 69 -4.26 15.88 32.10
CA LEU A 69 -3.72 15.22 33.28
C LEU A 69 -4.32 15.82 34.56
N ALA A 70 -4.44 17.14 34.65
CA ALA A 70 -5.05 17.81 35.81
C ALA A 70 -6.50 17.35 36.06
N ILE A 71 -7.29 17.16 35.00
CA ILE A 71 -8.67 16.64 35.12
C ILE A 71 -8.68 15.18 35.58
N LEU A 72 -7.76 14.36 35.06
CA LEU A 72 -7.69 12.92 35.39
C LEU A 72 -7.15 12.66 36.80
N GLU A 73 -6.23 13.51 37.28
CA GLU A 73 -5.65 13.41 38.62
C GLU A 73 -6.61 13.91 39.71
N GLY A 74 -7.70 14.59 39.35
CA GLY A 74 -8.61 15.26 40.27
C GLY A 74 -7.96 16.55 40.81
N ASP A 75 -8.66 17.63 41.11
CA ASP A 75 -9.62 17.67 42.22
C ASP A 75 -9.30 16.74 43.42
N ALA A 76 -8.03 16.33 43.58
CA ALA A 76 -7.52 15.54 44.69
C ALA A 76 -7.30 16.39 45.96
N HIS A 77 -7.67 17.67 45.94
CA HIS A 77 -7.64 18.57 47.09
C HIS A 77 -8.90 19.46 47.08
N GLY A 78 -10.06 18.85 47.37
CA GLY A 78 -11.16 19.56 48.02
C GLY A 78 -10.89 19.69 49.52
#